data_AF-A0A7C7K6W8-F1
#
_entry.id   AF-A0A7C7K6W8-F1
#
_cell.length_a   1.000
_cell.length_b   1.000
_cell.length_c   1.000
_cell.angle_alpha   90.00
_cell.angle_beta   90.00
_cell.angle_gamma   90.00
#
_symmetry.space_group_name_H-M   'P 1'
#
loop_
_entity.id
_entity.type
_entity.pdbx_description
1 polymer ?
#
loop_
_entity_poly.entity_id
_entity_poly.type
_entity_poly.pdbx_seq_one_letter_code
_entity_poly.pdbx_strand_id
1 'polypeptide(L)'
;MFQRACMLLICFSLTTISFPVLAETPNLQPGIWAHTTTTTIEGPMSLQPQTSTNQECLTQAQIDKGVNMLEIPQQCIVQKVKVLRDSADFAVDCDIQGIKNHFIGHTNFHGDHMDGQMSSEMNSPMGVMVMKMNFTAKRIGACPASE
;
A
#
# COMPACT_ATOMS: atom_id res chain seq x y z
N MET A 1 3.53 -27.48 -71.28
CA MET A 1 4.81 -26.74 -71.33
C MET A 1 4.87 -25.83 -70.11
N PHE A 2 5.92 -25.98 -69.29
CA PHE A 2 6.42 -25.06 -68.24
C PHE A 2 5.45 -24.77 -67.06
N GLN A 3 5.54 -25.40 -65.89
CA GLN A 3 6.63 -25.45 -64.89
C GLN A 3 6.97 -24.08 -64.27
N ARG A 4 6.98 -24.06 -62.93
CA ARG A 4 7.68 -23.16 -61.98
C ARG A 4 6.87 -22.01 -61.39
N ALA A 5 6.42 -22.21 -60.16
CA ALA A 5 6.88 -21.41 -59.03
C ALA A 5 6.44 -22.09 -57.71
N CYS A 6 7.35 -22.88 -57.12
CA CYS A 6 7.29 -23.22 -55.70
C CYS A 6 7.42 -21.92 -54.91
N MET A 7 6.29 -21.34 -54.51
CA MET A 7 6.26 -20.26 -53.55
C MET A 7 6.48 -20.88 -52.17
N LEU A 8 7.76 -20.97 -51.78
CA LEU A 8 8.21 -21.27 -50.42
C LEU A 8 7.67 -20.18 -49.48
N LEU A 9 6.48 -20.40 -48.93
CA LEU A 9 5.96 -19.64 -47.79
C LEU A 9 6.76 -20.05 -46.55
N ILE A 10 7.77 -19.24 -46.24
CA ILE A 10 8.45 -19.25 -44.96
C ILE A 10 7.45 -18.74 -43.92
N CYS A 11 6.78 -19.66 -43.21
CA CYS A 11 6.03 -19.35 -42.00
C CYS A 11 7.03 -18.94 -40.91
N PHE A 12 7.37 -17.65 -40.87
CA PHE A 12 8.08 -17.06 -39.75
C PHE A 12 7.11 -16.96 -38.58
N SER A 13 7.08 -18.00 -37.75
CA SER A 13 6.29 -18.07 -36.53
C SER A 13 6.70 -16.92 -35.60
N LEU A 14 5.92 -15.84 -35.56
CA LEU A 14 6.03 -14.82 -34.52
C LEU A 14 5.65 -15.45 -33.18
N THR A 15 6.63 -16.02 -32.47
CA THR A 15 6.49 -16.35 -31.05
C THR A 15 6.46 -15.05 -30.27
N THR A 16 5.26 -14.56 -29.99
CA THR A 16 5.03 -13.48 -29.03
C THR A 16 5.51 -13.96 -27.67
N ILE A 17 6.64 -13.44 -27.19
CA ILE A 17 7.11 -13.63 -25.82
C ILE A 17 6.12 -12.86 -24.94
N SER A 18 5.13 -13.57 -24.40
CA SER A 18 4.29 -13.05 -23.33
C SER A 18 5.15 -12.95 -22.08
N PHE A 19 5.71 -11.77 -21.82
CA PHE A 19 6.30 -11.50 -20.52
C PHE A 19 5.19 -11.59 -19.47
N PRO A 20 5.32 -12.43 -18.43
CA PRO A 20 4.39 -12.37 -17.33
C PRO A 20 4.53 -10.97 -16.73
N VAL A 21 3.44 -10.21 -16.74
CA VAL A 21 3.31 -9.01 -15.90
C VAL A 21 3.37 -9.54 -14.47
N LEU A 22 4.56 -9.52 -13.86
CA LEU A 22 4.71 -9.71 -12.42
C LEU A 22 3.89 -8.60 -11.77
N ALA A 23 2.79 -8.97 -11.12
CA ALA A 23 2.18 -8.08 -10.14
C ALA A 23 3.30 -7.68 -9.17
N GLU A 24 3.53 -6.38 -9.01
CA GLU A 24 4.63 -5.87 -8.19
C GLU A 24 4.29 -6.09 -6.71
N THR A 25 4.59 -7.29 -6.22
CA THR A 25 4.42 -7.68 -4.83
C THR A 25 5.33 -6.81 -3.95
N PRO A 26 4.82 -6.25 -2.84
CA PRO A 26 5.62 -5.50 -1.89
C PRO A 26 6.84 -6.29 -1.40
N ASN A 27 7.98 -5.62 -1.30
CA ASN A 27 9.22 -6.11 -0.73
C ASN A 27 9.12 -6.10 0.79
N LEU A 28 8.27 -6.97 1.32
CA LEU A 28 8.02 -7.18 2.74
C LEU A 28 8.25 -8.65 3.07
N GLN A 29 8.84 -8.91 4.23
CA GLN A 29 9.02 -10.27 4.74
C GLN A 29 7.87 -10.66 5.68
N PRO A 30 7.31 -11.88 5.56
CA PRO A 30 6.31 -12.36 6.49
C PRO A 30 6.89 -12.54 7.91
N GLY A 31 6.11 -12.21 8.93
CA GLY A 31 6.55 -12.25 10.32
C GLY A 31 5.80 -11.28 11.23
N ILE A 32 6.23 -11.19 12.49
CA ILE A 32 5.76 -10.16 13.42
C ILE A 32 6.49 -8.86 13.11
N TRP A 33 5.72 -7.79 12.95
CA TRP A 33 6.21 -6.44 12.76
C TRP A 33 5.88 -5.59 13.98
N ALA A 34 6.86 -4.83 14.46
CA ALA A 34 6.68 -3.82 15.51
C ALA A 34 6.59 -2.45 14.86
N HIS A 35 5.48 -1.75 15.08
CA HIS A 35 5.16 -0.46 14.53
C HIS A 35 5.31 0.61 15.60
N THR A 36 5.96 1.72 15.28
CA THR A 36 6.01 2.93 16.09
C THR A 36 5.38 4.04 15.29
N THR A 37 4.36 4.69 15.84
CA THR A 37 3.65 5.78 15.16
C THR A 37 3.63 7.00 16.05
N THR A 38 4.01 8.15 15.50
CA THR A 38 3.89 9.46 16.15
C THR A 38 2.81 10.26 15.44
N THR A 39 1.79 10.65 16.20
CA THR A 39 0.64 11.43 15.73
C THR A 39 0.73 12.86 16.25
N THR A 40 0.58 13.82 15.36
CA THR A 40 0.48 15.25 15.65
C THR A 40 -0.84 15.78 15.11
N ILE A 41 -1.50 16.65 15.87
CA ILE A 41 -2.74 17.31 15.45
C ILE A 41 -2.48 18.82 15.44
N GLU A 42 -2.67 19.43 14.28
CA GLU A 42 -2.60 20.87 14.05
C GLU A 42 -4.03 21.41 13.94
N GLY A 43 -4.31 22.51 14.65
CA GLY A 43 -5.64 23.11 14.66
C GLY A 43 -5.74 24.29 15.64
N PRO A 44 -6.96 24.74 15.96
CA PRO A 44 -7.20 25.86 16.88
C PRO A 44 -6.66 25.61 18.30
N MET A 45 -6.49 24.34 18.68
CA MET A 45 -5.85 23.92 19.91
C MET A 45 -4.57 23.15 19.57
N SER A 46 -3.48 23.46 20.27
CA SER A 46 -2.23 22.70 20.14
C SER A 46 -2.26 21.51 21.10
N LEU A 47 -2.14 20.31 20.56
CA LEU A 47 -2.03 19.07 21.32
C LEU A 47 -0.59 18.57 21.26
N GLN A 48 -0.11 17.97 22.36
CA GLN A 48 1.22 17.35 22.37
C GLN A 48 1.22 16.12 21.46
N PRO A 49 2.29 15.88 20.67
CA PRO A 49 2.43 14.67 19.88
C PRO A 49 2.31 13.42 20.74
N GLN A 50 1.62 12.41 20.21
CA GLN A 50 1.42 11.13 20.89
C GLN A 50 2.15 10.03 20.11
N THR A 51 2.93 9.20 20.83
CA THR A 51 3.61 8.06 20.24
C THR A 51 3.01 6.75 20.76
N SER A 52 2.70 5.83 19.85
CA SER A 52 2.18 4.50 20.17
C SER A 52 3.03 3.41 19.53
N THR A 53 3.13 2.25 20.19
CA THR A 53 3.83 1.08 19.67
C THR A 53 2.93 -0.15 19.68
N ASN A 54 2.74 -0.77 18.52
CA ASN A 54 1.89 -1.96 18.36
C ASN A 54 2.66 -3.05 17.61
N GLN A 55 2.21 -4.30 17.75
CA GLN A 55 2.75 -5.43 17.00
C GLN A 55 1.65 -6.14 16.23
N GLU A 56 1.96 -6.56 15.01
CA GLU A 56 1.03 -7.25 14.13
C GLU A 56 1.75 -8.33 13.32
N CYS A 57 1.05 -9.45 13.07
CA CYS A 57 1.56 -10.52 12.23
C CYS A 57 1.18 -10.22 10.77
N LEU A 58 2.20 -10.07 9.92
CA LEU A 58 2.06 -9.97 8.48
C LEU A 58 2.33 -11.33 7.85
N THR A 59 1.31 -11.90 7.23
CA THR A 59 1.39 -13.20 6.54
C THR A 59 1.76 -13.04 5.07
N GLN A 60 2.32 -14.08 4.45
CA GLN A 60 2.60 -14.09 3.01
C GLN A 60 1.31 -13.88 2.20
N ALA A 61 0.21 -14.51 2.62
CA ALA A 61 -1.08 -14.34 1.97
C ALA A 61 -1.57 -12.89 1.96
N GLN A 62 -1.25 -12.09 3.00
CA GLN A 62 -1.56 -10.65 3.02
C GLN A 62 -0.65 -9.86 2.08
N ILE A 63 0.65 -10.18 2.04
CA ILE A 63 1.60 -9.54 1.12
C ILE A 63 1.20 -9.80 -0.34
N ASP A 64 0.78 -11.03 -0.64
CA ASP A 64 0.36 -11.45 -1.97
C ASP A 64 -0.94 -10.78 -2.44
N LYS A 65 -1.71 -10.13 -1.53
CA LYS A 65 -2.86 -9.29 -1.91
C LYS A 65 -2.43 -8.03 -2.69
N GLY A 66 -1.16 -7.63 -2.64
CA GLY A 66 -0.63 -6.46 -3.34
C GLY A 66 -1.41 -5.19 -3.01
N VAL A 67 -2.08 -4.62 -4.03
CA VAL A 67 -2.95 -3.43 -3.90
C VAL A 67 -4.01 -3.58 -2.80
N ASN A 68 -4.53 -4.80 -2.60
CA ASN A 68 -5.56 -5.08 -1.60
C ASN A 68 -5.00 -5.32 -0.18
N MET A 69 -3.69 -5.22 0.04
CA MET A 69 -3.05 -5.34 1.36
C MET A 69 -3.45 -4.20 2.31
N LEU A 70 -3.79 -3.03 1.79
CA LEU A 70 -4.15 -1.86 2.59
C LEU A 70 -5.51 -1.99 3.31
N GLU A 71 -6.29 -3.03 3.01
CA GLU A 71 -7.58 -3.35 3.65
C GLU A 71 -8.49 -2.13 3.85
N ILE A 72 -8.54 -1.26 2.81
CA ILE A 72 -9.31 -0.02 2.84
C ILE A 72 -10.78 -0.35 3.12
N PRO A 73 -11.40 0.24 4.16
CA PRO A 73 -12.78 -0.05 4.50
C PRO A 73 -13.75 0.28 3.36
N GLN A 74 -14.80 -0.53 3.19
CA GLN A 74 -15.75 -0.38 2.10
C GLN A 74 -16.49 0.97 2.09
N GLN A 75 -16.63 1.61 3.26
CA GLN A 75 -17.25 2.93 3.38
C GLN A 75 -16.35 4.08 2.86
N CYS A 76 -15.09 3.82 2.55
CA CYS A 76 -14.17 4.81 2.01
C CYS A 76 -14.16 4.78 0.48
N ILE A 77 -14.23 5.95 -0.13
CA ILE A 77 -14.09 6.12 -1.58
C ILE A 77 -12.60 6.18 -1.90
N VAL A 78 -12.14 5.25 -2.73
CA VAL A 78 -10.75 5.21 -3.18
C VAL A 78 -10.52 6.25 -4.28
N GLN A 79 -9.65 7.23 -4.03
CA GLN A 79 -9.23 8.22 -5.02
C GLN A 79 -7.97 7.78 -5.76
N LYS A 80 -7.02 7.18 -5.03
CA LYS A 80 -5.77 6.66 -5.57
C LYS A 80 -5.32 5.49 -4.71
N VAL A 81 -4.89 4.41 -5.36
CA VAL A 81 -4.04 3.39 -4.72
C VAL A 81 -3.00 2.95 -5.72
N LYS A 82 -1.74 2.95 -5.28
CA LYS A 82 -0.61 2.43 -6.04
C LYS A 82 0.29 1.69 -5.09
N VAL A 83 0.35 0.38 -5.22
CA VAL A 83 1.27 -0.47 -4.47
C VAL A 83 2.31 -0.99 -5.45
N LEU A 84 3.57 -0.69 -5.14
CA LEU A 84 4.75 -1.11 -5.86
C LEU A 84 5.58 -2.02 -4.96
N ARG A 85 6.65 -2.59 -5.53
CA ARG A 85 7.61 -3.39 -4.79
C ARG A 85 8.20 -2.64 -3.60
N ASP A 86 8.66 -1.40 -3.79
CA ASP A 86 9.40 -0.68 -2.75
C ASP A 86 8.61 0.49 -2.14
N SER A 87 7.37 0.70 -2.56
CA SER A 87 6.54 1.77 -2.00
C SER A 87 5.03 1.52 -2.13
N ALA A 88 4.25 2.22 -1.32
CA ALA A 88 2.80 2.33 -1.48
C ALA A 88 2.34 3.78 -1.34
N ASP A 89 1.47 4.22 -2.24
CA ASP A 89 0.76 5.50 -2.17
C ASP A 89 -0.74 5.24 -2.12
N PHE A 90 -1.46 5.92 -1.23
CA PHE A 90 -2.92 5.92 -1.24
C PHE A 90 -3.52 7.30 -0.98
N ALA A 91 -4.72 7.51 -1.52
CA ALA A 91 -5.59 8.61 -1.16
C ALA A 91 -7.03 8.09 -1.09
N VAL A 92 -7.70 8.30 0.04
CA VAL A 92 -9.07 7.81 0.28
C VAL A 92 -9.91 8.88 0.97
N ASP A 93 -11.16 8.99 0.59
CA ASP A 93 -12.16 9.80 1.27
C ASP A 93 -13.05 8.91 2.12
N CYS A 94 -13.07 9.11 3.42
CA CYS A 94 -13.92 8.36 4.33
C CYS A 94 -14.95 9.28 4.98
N ASP A 95 -16.19 8.82 5.07
CA ASP A 95 -17.20 9.43 5.95
C ASP A 95 -17.24 8.63 7.25
N ILE A 96 -16.77 9.24 8.33
CA ILE A 96 -16.73 8.64 9.66
C ILE A 96 -17.65 9.44 10.55
N GLN A 97 -18.81 8.86 10.89
CA GLN A 97 -19.82 9.49 11.75
C GLN A 97 -20.32 10.85 11.23
N GLY A 98 -20.44 11.02 9.90
CA GLY A 98 -20.89 12.26 9.27
C GLY A 98 -19.76 13.29 9.06
N ILE A 99 -18.53 12.94 9.42
CA ILE A 99 -17.35 13.79 9.22
C ILE A 99 -16.57 13.25 8.03
N LYS A 100 -16.47 14.09 6.99
CA LYS A 100 -15.65 13.79 5.81
C LYS A 100 -14.18 13.98 6.14
N ASN A 101 -13.40 12.95 5.87
CA ASN A 101 -11.97 12.91 6.08
C ASN A 101 -11.28 12.53 4.77
N HIS A 102 -10.26 13.30 4.40
CA HIS A 102 -9.42 12.99 3.24
C HIS A 102 -8.06 12.49 3.75
N PHE A 103 -7.79 11.19 3.57
CA PHE A 103 -6.54 10.57 3.98
C PHE A 103 -5.59 10.45 2.79
N ILE A 104 -4.34 10.85 2.98
CA ILE A 104 -3.25 10.65 2.03
C ILE A 104 -2.11 9.95 2.76
N GLY A 105 -1.56 8.90 2.16
CA GLY A 105 -0.44 8.18 2.75
C GLY A 105 0.61 7.76 1.74
N HIS A 106 1.83 7.67 2.24
CA HIS A 106 2.99 7.15 1.52
C HIS A 106 3.82 6.26 2.45
N THR A 107 4.26 5.12 1.95
CA THR A 107 5.08 4.15 2.67
C THR A 107 6.22 3.68 1.79
N ASN A 108 7.42 3.53 2.36
CA ASN A 108 8.59 2.90 1.76
C ASN A 108 8.80 1.50 2.34
N PHE A 109 9.12 0.52 1.49
CA PHE A 109 9.39 -0.86 1.89
C PHE A 109 10.86 -1.21 1.67
N HIS A 110 11.52 -1.73 2.70
CA HIS A 110 12.95 -2.05 2.67
C HIS A 110 13.23 -3.51 3.05
N GLY A 111 12.27 -4.41 2.82
CA GLY A 111 12.39 -5.84 3.16
C GLY A 111 11.98 -6.13 4.60
N ASP A 112 12.84 -5.78 5.56
CA ASP A 112 12.65 -6.07 7.01
C ASP A 112 12.28 -4.84 7.85
N HIS A 113 12.20 -3.67 7.21
CA HIS A 113 11.74 -2.43 7.81
C HIS A 113 10.93 -1.59 6.81
N MET A 114 10.11 -0.69 7.33
CA MET A 114 9.38 0.31 6.55
C MET A 114 9.27 1.62 7.32
N ASP A 115 9.09 2.68 6.57
CA ASP A 115 8.81 4.02 7.07
C ASP A 115 7.73 4.67 6.22
N GLY A 116 6.97 5.57 6.80
CA GLY A 116 5.90 6.21 6.07
C GLY A 116 5.28 7.37 6.81
N GLN A 117 4.41 8.04 6.07
CA GLN A 117 3.69 9.22 6.48
C GLN A 117 2.24 9.07 6.07
N MET A 118 1.33 9.53 6.91
CA MET A 118 -0.07 9.69 6.57
C MET A 118 -0.55 11.04 7.09
N SER A 119 -1.39 11.71 6.33
CA SER A 119 -2.10 12.90 6.77
C SER A 119 -3.59 12.77 6.54
N SER A 120 -4.36 13.46 7.37
CA SER A 120 -5.80 13.63 7.18
C SER A 120 -6.19 15.07 7.46
N GLU A 121 -7.03 15.63 6.61
CA GLU A 121 -7.73 16.87 6.90
C GLU A 121 -9.17 16.55 7.34
N MET A 122 -9.56 17.14 8.47
CA MET A 122 -10.87 16.97 9.08
C MET A 122 -11.54 18.33 9.28
N ASN A 123 -12.75 18.46 8.74
CA ASN A 123 -13.59 19.63 8.96
C ASN A 123 -14.46 19.40 10.19
N SER A 124 -14.18 20.11 11.29
CA SER A 124 -14.97 20.04 12.53
C SER A 124 -15.75 21.32 12.78
N PRO A 125 -16.77 21.31 13.65
CA PRO A 125 -17.45 22.53 14.09
C PRO A 125 -16.53 23.59 14.71
N MET A 126 -15.36 23.19 15.20
CA MET A 126 -14.36 24.09 15.79
C MET A 126 -13.39 24.68 14.76
N GLY A 127 -13.42 24.22 13.50
CA GLY A 127 -12.49 24.59 12.45
C GLY A 127 -11.81 23.38 11.81
N VAL A 128 -10.92 23.66 10.86
CA VAL A 128 -10.10 22.64 10.18
C VAL A 128 -9.05 22.10 11.16
N MET A 129 -8.97 20.78 11.24
CA MET A 129 -7.91 20.06 11.96
C MET A 129 -7.12 19.21 10.97
N VAL A 130 -5.80 19.24 11.09
CA VAL A 130 -4.89 18.43 10.27
C VAL A 130 -4.19 17.43 11.17
N MET A 131 -4.46 16.15 10.93
CA MET A 131 -3.73 15.05 11.56
C MET A 131 -2.54 14.68 10.69
N LYS A 132 -1.36 14.56 11.30
CA LYS A 132 -0.14 14.03 10.66
C LYS A 132 0.37 12.86 11.46
N MET A 133 0.67 11.76 10.79
CA MET A 133 1.19 10.53 11.37
C MET A 133 2.48 10.18 10.64
N ASN A 134 3.55 10.00 11.40
CA ASN A 134 4.79 9.41 10.89
C ASN A 134 4.96 8.06 11.57
N PHE A 135 5.29 7.03 10.81
CA PHE A 135 5.48 5.71 11.38
C PHE A 135 6.75 5.04 10.85
N THR A 136 7.29 4.17 11.68
CA THR A 136 8.31 3.20 11.31
C THR A 136 7.83 1.83 11.74
N ALA A 137 8.22 0.79 11.01
CA ALA A 137 8.01 -0.58 11.45
C ALA A 137 9.20 -1.46 11.13
N LYS A 138 9.42 -2.49 11.95
CA LYS A 138 10.49 -3.45 11.80
C LYS A 138 10.01 -4.86 12.07
N ARG A 139 10.46 -5.82 11.26
CA ARG A 139 10.24 -7.24 11.50
C ARG A 139 11.06 -7.70 12.72
N ILE A 140 10.38 -8.25 13.72
CA ILE A 140 10.98 -8.70 14.98
C ILE A 140 11.00 -10.22 15.16
N GLY A 141 10.38 -10.98 14.26
CA GLY A 141 10.40 -12.44 14.33
C GLY A 141 9.43 -13.11 13.38
N ALA A 142 9.33 -14.44 13.48
CA ALA A 142 8.28 -15.21 12.82
C ALA A 142 6.94 -15.01 13.54
N CYS A 143 5.83 -15.10 12.82
CA CYS A 143 4.51 -15.15 13.44
C CYS A 143 4.39 -16.39 14.35
N PRO A 144 3.58 -16.33 15.42
CA PRO A 144 3.24 -17.52 16.18
C PRO A 144 2.62 -18.57 15.26
N ALA A 145 2.84 -19.85 15.56
CA ALA A 145 2.05 -20.90 14.93
C ALA A 145 0.57 -20.64 15.28
N SER A 146 -0.30 -20.59 14.27
CA SER A 146 -1.74 -20.54 14.50
C SER A 146 -2.14 -21.79 15.30
N GLU A 147 -2.68 -21.59 16.51
CA GLU A 147 -3.34 -22.66 17.28
C GLU A 147 -4.66 -23.08 16.61
#